data_AF-A0AA39DX33-F1
#
_entry.id   AF-A0AA39DX33-F1
#
_cell.length_a   1.000
_cell.length_b   1.000
_cell.length_c   1.000
_cell.angle_alpha   90.00
_cell.angle_beta   90.00
_cell.angle_gamma   90.00
#
_symmetry.space_group_name_H-M   'P 1'
#
loop_
_entity.id
_entity.type
_entity.pdbx_description
1 polymer ?
#
loop_
_entity_poly.entity_id
_entity_poly.type
_entity_poly.pdbx_seq_one_letter_code
_entity_poly.pdbx_strand_id
1 'polypeptide(L)'
;MRDRWNRVVQDEWVDGLEQSCWAQMPEELLREVLIRIEASDTTWPSRKNVVACAGVCKSWRRITQELVKSPEVSASLTFPISVKQPGPRESLLKCFIKRNRSAQTYYLYLSLTNALTEDGKFLLAARKWRRATCTDYIISLHADDMSKGSSTYIGKLRSNFLGTKFTVYDGQPPHSGAKIMRNRSTRLVGLKQVSPRVPAGSYPVAHISYEVNVLGSRGPRRMQCSMDSIPASAIEPGGVTPTQTEIRISNPDVFPSSSFFRLKSHRVENSLSEPLADKKDGALVLKNKAPRWHEQLQCWCLNFHGRVTVASVKNFQLVASPEDGTAGQQHDKIILQFGKVGKDLFTMDYRYPISAFQAFAICLSSFDTKIACE
;
A
#
# COMPACT_ATOMS: atom_id res chain seq x y z
N MET A 1 -5.94 -57.18 -50.79
CA MET A 1 -6.90 -56.09 -50.48
C MET A 1 -7.27 -56.24 -49.02
N ARG A 2 -7.04 -55.35 -48.06
CA ARG A 2 -6.42 -54.02 -47.89
C ARG A 2 -6.02 -54.03 -46.39
N ASP A 3 -4.79 -53.78 -45.98
CA ASP A 3 -4.16 -52.47 -45.74
C ASP A 3 -4.96 -51.43 -44.94
N ARG A 4 -4.33 -51.01 -43.83
CA ARG A 4 -4.21 -49.69 -43.21
C ARG A 4 -5.24 -49.11 -42.19
N TRP A 5 -4.71 -48.96 -40.96
CA TRP A 5 -4.52 -47.72 -40.18
C TRP A 5 -5.71 -47.01 -39.49
N ASN A 6 -5.60 -46.85 -38.16
CA ASN A 6 -5.43 -45.56 -37.45
C ASN A 6 -5.40 -45.82 -35.93
N ARG A 7 -4.19 -45.89 -35.33
CA ARG A 7 -3.59 -44.82 -34.50
C ARG A 7 -4.57 -44.18 -33.50
N VAL A 8 -4.54 -44.72 -32.28
CA VAL A 8 -4.90 -44.00 -31.06
C VAL A 8 -3.90 -42.87 -30.89
N VAL A 9 -4.36 -41.63 -31.07
CA VAL A 9 -3.60 -40.44 -30.69
C VAL A 9 -3.69 -40.37 -29.17
N GLN A 10 -2.64 -40.78 -28.48
CA GLN A 10 -2.36 -40.29 -27.14
C GLN A 10 -1.95 -38.82 -27.31
N ASP A 11 -2.86 -37.91 -27.00
CA ASP A 11 -2.52 -36.51 -26.76
C ASP A 11 -1.68 -36.47 -25.49
N GLU A 12 -0.36 -36.57 -25.66
CA GLU A 12 0.61 -36.11 -24.68
C GLU A 12 0.49 -34.59 -24.57
N TRP A 13 -0.32 -34.14 -23.61
CA TRP A 13 -0.20 -32.79 -23.08
C TRP A 13 1.09 -32.73 -22.24
N VAL A 14 2.23 -32.67 -22.92
CA VAL A 14 3.50 -32.29 -22.29
C VAL A 14 3.32 -30.87 -21.75
N ASP A 15 3.64 -30.71 -20.47
CA ASP A 15 3.68 -29.44 -19.75
C ASP A 15 4.68 -28.48 -20.43
N GLY A 16 4.20 -27.74 -21.44
CA GLY A 16 5.02 -26.90 -22.32
C GLY A 16 5.76 -25.74 -21.61
N LEU A 17 5.58 -25.56 -20.29
CA LEU A 17 6.36 -24.62 -19.50
C LEU A 17 7.68 -25.20 -18.97
N GLU A 18 7.83 -26.53 -18.88
CA GLU A 18 9.08 -27.17 -18.45
C GLU A 18 10.12 -27.26 -19.59
N GLN A 19 9.71 -26.98 -20.83
CA GLN A 19 10.56 -27.04 -22.04
C GLN A 19 11.06 -25.68 -22.55
N SER A 20 10.91 -24.60 -21.77
CA SER A 20 11.52 -23.32 -22.14
C SER A 20 13.03 -23.37 -21.94
N CYS A 21 13.82 -23.01 -22.96
CA CYS A 21 15.27 -22.86 -22.84
C CYS A 21 15.68 -21.90 -21.70
N TRP A 22 14.79 -20.97 -21.32
CA TRP A 22 14.98 -20.04 -20.22
C TRP A 22 14.77 -20.67 -18.83
N ALA A 23 14.03 -21.77 -18.74
CA ALA A 23 13.85 -22.53 -17.50
C ALA A 23 15.09 -23.39 -17.17
N GLN A 24 15.92 -23.70 -18.17
CA GLN A 24 17.13 -24.50 -18.04
C GLN A 24 18.41 -23.67 -17.84
N MET A 25 18.29 -22.34 -17.79
CA MET A 25 19.44 -21.45 -17.54
C MET A 25 20.02 -21.69 -16.14
N PRO A 26 21.34 -21.89 -15.99
CA PRO A 26 21.97 -22.03 -14.67
C PRO A 26 21.63 -20.85 -13.76
N GLU A 27 21.28 -21.13 -12.50
CA GLU A 27 20.78 -20.10 -11.57
C GLU A 27 21.81 -18.99 -11.34
N GLU A 28 23.10 -19.31 -11.36
CA GLU A 28 24.19 -18.35 -11.17
C GLU A 28 24.23 -17.34 -12.31
N LEU A 29 24.16 -17.82 -13.56
CA LEU A 29 24.13 -16.96 -14.75
C LEU A 29 22.86 -16.12 -14.78
N LEU A 30 21.72 -16.72 -14.43
CA LEU A 30 20.45 -16.02 -14.35
C LEU A 30 20.50 -14.89 -13.31
N ARG A 31 21.07 -15.17 -12.12
CA ARG A 31 21.29 -14.14 -11.08
C ARG A 31 22.17 -13.01 -11.59
N GLU A 32 23.28 -13.31 -12.27
CA GLU A 32 24.15 -12.26 -12.82
C GLU A 32 23.44 -11.37 -13.84
N VAL A 33 22.66 -11.97 -14.75
CA VAL A 33 21.87 -11.22 -15.72
C VAL A 33 20.83 -10.34 -15.03
N LEU A 34 20.09 -10.87 -14.06
CA LEU A 34 19.05 -10.13 -13.35
C LEU A 34 19.63 -9.02 -12.46
N ILE A 35 20.81 -9.22 -11.86
CA ILE A 35 21.55 -8.18 -11.11
C ILE A 35 21.91 -7.03 -12.04
N ARG A 36 22.42 -7.32 -13.25
CA ARG A 36 22.76 -6.29 -14.24
C ARG A 36 21.52 -5.53 -14.70
N ILE A 37 20.42 -6.24 -14.97
CA ILE A 37 19.15 -5.63 -15.37
C ILE A 37 18.63 -4.70 -14.26
N GLU A 38 18.57 -5.17 -13.00
CA GLU A 38 18.11 -4.37 -11.86
C GLU A 38 18.99 -3.13 -11.63
N ALA A 39 20.30 -3.24 -11.84
CA ALA A 39 21.23 -2.12 -11.72
C ALA A 39 21.08 -1.09 -12.88
N SER A 40 20.73 -1.56 -14.07
CA SER A 40 20.57 -0.69 -15.25
C SER A 40 19.20 0.02 -15.30
N ASP A 41 18.15 -0.62 -14.82
CA ASP A 41 16.76 -0.16 -14.98
C ASP A 41 16.18 0.42 -13.68
N THR A 42 16.79 1.50 -13.21
CA THR A 42 16.45 2.16 -11.93
C THR A 42 15.18 3.00 -12.00
N THR A 43 14.79 3.49 -13.18
CA THR A 43 13.62 4.38 -13.36
C THR A 43 12.57 3.79 -14.30
N TRP A 44 11.32 4.21 -14.12
CA TRP A 44 10.26 3.91 -15.08
C TRP A 44 10.43 4.80 -16.33
N PRO A 45 10.19 4.30 -17.56
CA PRO A 45 9.58 3.01 -17.89
C PRO A 45 10.54 1.82 -18.02
N SER A 46 11.86 2.02 -18.07
CA SER A 46 12.83 0.93 -18.30
C SER A 46 12.73 -0.18 -17.25
N ARG A 47 12.42 0.18 -15.99
CA ARG A 47 12.11 -0.77 -14.91
C ARG A 47 10.98 -1.77 -15.20
N LYS A 48 10.20 -1.59 -16.27
CA LYS A 48 9.29 -2.61 -16.81
C LYS A 48 10.01 -3.91 -17.16
N ASN A 49 11.27 -3.85 -17.58
CA ASN A 49 12.06 -5.03 -17.93
C ASN A 49 12.25 -5.95 -16.72
N VAL A 50 12.53 -5.40 -15.53
CA VAL A 50 12.62 -6.16 -14.27
C VAL A 50 11.31 -6.92 -14.01
N VAL A 51 10.17 -6.27 -14.23
CA VAL A 51 8.85 -6.90 -14.08
C VAL A 51 8.61 -7.97 -15.15
N ALA A 52 9.04 -7.72 -16.39
CA ALA A 52 8.96 -8.68 -17.49
C ALA A 52 9.81 -9.94 -17.21
N CYS A 53 11.01 -9.78 -16.65
CA CYS A 53 11.86 -10.89 -16.20
C CYS A 53 11.14 -11.76 -15.16
N ALA A 54 10.47 -11.15 -14.17
CA ALA A 54 9.66 -11.89 -13.20
C ALA A 54 8.41 -12.58 -13.82
N GLY A 55 8.08 -12.23 -15.06
CA GLY A 55 6.99 -12.82 -15.84
C GLY A 55 7.39 -14.06 -16.65
N VAL A 56 8.68 -14.34 -16.85
CA VAL A 56 9.18 -15.39 -17.77
C VAL A 56 8.76 -16.79 -17.31
N CYS A 57 9.15 -17.20 -16.10
CA CYS A 57 8.77 -18.49 -15.51
C CYS A 57 8.87 -18.43 -13.98
N LYS A 58 8.52 -19.53 -13.29
CA LYS A 58 8.55 -19.60 -11.80
C LYS A 58 9.96 -19.35 -11.23
N SER A 59 11.00 -19.93 -11.84
CA SER A 59 12.38 -19.77 -11.39
C SER A 59 12.84 -18.31 -11.51
N TRP A 60 12.67 -17.71 -12.69
CA TRP A 60 12.97 -16.29 -12.92
C TRP A 60 12.20 -15.38 -11.98
N ARG A 61 10.91 -15.65 -11.74
CA ARG A 61 10.08 -14.89 -10.80
C ARG A 61 10.68 -14.90 -9.40
N ARG A 62 10.99 -16.08 -8.88
CA ARG A 62 11.56 -16.25 -7.55
C ARG A 62 12.87 -15.48 -7.41
N ILE A 63 13.81 -15.68 -8.33
CA ILE A 63 15.12 -15.02 -8.28
C ILE A 63 14.97 -13.51 -8.42
N THR A 64 14.11 -13.03 -9.33
CA THR A 64 13.88 -11.58 -9.49
C THR A 64 13.29 -10.97 -8.22
N GLN A 65 12.34 -11.64 -7.56
CA GLN A 65 11.75 -11.16 -6.30
C GLN A 65 12.75 -11.16 -5.14
N GLU A 66 13.70 -12.10 -5.11
CA GLU A 66 14.80 -12.10 -4.14
C GLU A 66 15.78 -10.94 -4.36
N LEU A 67 16.04 -10.57 -5.63
CA LEU A 67 16.99 -9.51 -5.98
C LEU A 67 16.42 -8.09 -5.81
N VAL A 68 15.13 -7.91 -6.09
CA VAL A 68 14.47 -6.61 -5.99
C VAL A 68 14.23 -6.26 -4.52
N LYS A 69 14.98 -5.27 -4.03
CA LYS A 69 14.86 -4.77 -2.66
C LYS A 69 13.54 -4.05 -2.42
N SER A 70 13.05 -4.08 -1.17
CA SER A 70 11.85 -3.37 -0.75
C SER A 70 11.94 -1.85 -0.99
N PRO A 71 10.80 -1.13 -1.12
CA PRO A 71 10.81 0.31 -1.32
C PRO A 71 11.48 1.09 -0.18
N GLU A 72 11.52 0.52 1.02
CA GLU A 72 12.27 1.09 2.15
C GLU A 72 13.77 1.25 1.82
N VAL A 73 14.34 0.28 1.10
CA VAL A 73 15.78 0.26 0.77
C VAL A 73 16.05 0.80 -0.63
N SER A 74 15.22 0.44 -1.63
CA SER A 74 15.44 0.79 -3.03
C SER A 74 14.80 2.11 -3.45
N ALA A 75 13.91 2.68 -2.63
CA ALA A 75 13.01 3.77 -3.03
C ALA A 75 12.25 3.48 -4.34
N SER A 76 12.06 2.20 -4.70
CA SER A 76 11.50 1.80 -5.99
C SER A 76 10.25 0.95 -5.82
N LEU A 77 9.15 1.38 -6.43
CA LEU A 77 7.89 0.65 -6.46
C LEU A 77 7.85 -0.26 -7.70
N THR A 78 8.37 -1.47 -7.58
CA THR A 78 8.57 -2.38 -8.73
C THR A 78 7.35 -3.23 -8.99
N PHE A 79 6.98 -4.04 -7.99
CA PHE A 79 5.90 -5.01 -8.04
C PHE A 79 4.61 -4.46 -7.40
N PRO A 80 3.44 -5.05 -7.70
CA PRO A 80 2.18 -4.63 -7.06
C PRO A 80 2.24 -4.64 -5.53
N ILE A 81 2.93 -5.60 -4.91
CA ILE A 81 3.09 -5.65 -3.44
C ILE A 81 3.80 -4.42 -2.86
N SER A 82 4.68 -3.76 -3.63
CA SER A 82 5.42 -2.59 -3.18
C SER A 82 4.52 -1.45 -2.69
N VAL A 83 3.26 -1.35 -3.16
CA VAL A 83 2.31 -0.31 -2.70
C VAL A 83 1.84 -0.52 -1.26
N LYS A 84 2.02 -1.72 -0.70
CA LYS A 84 1.72 -2.09 0.69
C LYS A 84 2.95 -2.09 1.60
N GLN A 85 4.13 -1.90 1.03
CA GLN A 85 5.39 -1.87 1.77
C GLN A 85 5.72 -0.43 2.18
N PRO A 86 6.43 -0.22 3.30
CA PRO A 86 6.87 1.10 3.74
C PRO A 86 7.73 1.80 2.68
N GLY A 87 7.62 3.13 2.61
CA GLY A 87 8.52 3.96 1.80
C GLY A 87 9.95 4.02 2.37
N PRO A 88 10.88 4.71 1.69
CA PRO A 88 12.24 4.93 2.17
C PRO A 88 12.26 5.81 3.42
N ARG A 89 13.32 5.71 4.23
CA ARG A 89 13.46 6.48 5.49
C ARG A 89 13.88 7.92 5.29
N GLU A 90 14.87 8.13 4.43
CA GLU A 90 15.55 9.43 4.30
C GLU A 90 14.88 10.37 3.30
N SER A 91 14.17 9.82 2.31
CA SER A 91 13.55 10.59 1.23
C SER A 91 12.04 10.38 1.17
N LEU A 92 11.34 11.33 0.54
CA LEU A 92 9.92 11.18 0.23
C LEU A 92 9.78 10.57 -1.17
N LEU A 93 9.00 9.49 -1.28
CA LEU A 93 8.46 9.05 -2.55
C LEU A 93 7.42 10.05 -3.02
N LYS A 94 7.70 10.67 -4.18
CA LYS A 94 6.87 11.73 -4.74
C LYS A 94 5.76 11.13 -5.61
N CYS A 95 4.52 11.30 -5.22
CA CYS A 95 3.35 10.85 -5.99
C CYS A 95 2.41 12.02 -6.28
N PHE A 96 1.41 11.77 -7.11
CA PHE A 96 0.30 12.68 -7.32
C PHE A 96 -1.02 11.92 -7.47
N ILE A 97 -2.11 12.61 -7.15
CA ILE A 97 -3.48 12.12 -7.26
C ILE A 97 -4.19 12.93 -8.34
N LYS A 98 -4.69 12.23 -9.36
CA LYS A 98 -5.63 12.77 -10.34
C LYS A 98 -7.05 12.38 -9.92
N ARG A 99 -7.94 13.36 -9.82
CA ARG A 99 -9.35 13.14 -9.46
C ARG A 99 -10.25 13.28 -10.67
N ASN A 100 -11.11 12.30 -10.91
CA ASN A 100 -12.24 12.45 -11.81
C ASN A 100 -13.52 12.65 -11.00
N ARG A 101 -14.07 13.88 -11.06
CA ARG A 101 -15.26 14.26 -10.29
C ARG A 101 -16.53 13.59 -10.81
N SER A 102 -16.70 13.39 -12.11
CA SER A 102 -17.94 12.81 -12.67
C SER A 102 -18.04 11.33 -12.31
N ALA A 103 -16.93 10.59 -12.43
CA ALA A 103 -16.88 9.17 -12.09
C ALA A 103 -16.74 8.91 -10.57
N GLN A 104 -16.47 9.95 -9.78
CA GLN A 104 -16.10 9.85 -8.36
C GLN A 104 -14.89 8.94 -8.14
N THR A 105 -13.93 8.99 -9.08
CA THR A 105 -12.70 8.18 -9.06
C THR A 105 -11.47 9.02 -8.79
N TYR A 106 -10.44 8.38 -8.25
CA TYR A 106 -9.17 8.96 -7.84
C TYR A 106 -8.07 8.00 -8.29
N TYR A 107 -7.02 8.52 -8.89
CA TYR A 107 -5.93 7.73 -9.45
C TYR A 107 -4.62 8.22 -8.84
N LEU A 108 -3.88 7.31 -8.24
CA LEU A 108 -2.56 7.56 -7.67
C LEU A 108 -1.48 7.18 -8.68
N TYR A 109 -0.52 8.07 -8.86
CA TYR A 109 0.64 7.88 -9.72
C TYR A 109 1.92 8.21 -8.98
N LEU A 110 2.98 7.44 -9.22
CA LEU A 110 4.35 7.80 -8.88
C LEU A 110 4.86 8.85 -9.87
N SER A 111 5.44 9.94 -9.37
CA SER A 111 6.03 11.00 -10.20
C SER A 111 7.37 10.52 -10.74
N LEU A 112 7.60 10.66 -12.05
CA LEU A 112 8.86 10.25 -12.69
C LEU A 112 9.85 11.41 -12.83
N THR A 113 9.35 12.63 -12.77
CA THR A 113 10.17 13.84 -12.80
C THR A 113 9.81 14.73 -11.61
N ASN A 114 10.68 15.69 -11.31
CA ASN A 114 10.39 16.72 -10.32
C ASN A 114 9.41 17.78 -10.84
N ALA A 115 9.20 17.84 -12.16
CA ALA A 115 8.20 18.70 -12.77
C ALA A 115 6.80 18.13 -12.50
N LEU A 116 5.81 19.01 -12.36
CA LEU A 116 4.40 18.62 -12.30
C LEU A 116 3.89 18.20 -13.69
N THR A 117 4.63 17.32 -14.36
CA THR A 117 4.17 16.67 -15.59
C THR A 117 3.09 15.67 -15.21
N GLU A 118 2.03 15.64 -16.00
CA GLU A 118 0.93 14.68 -15.83
C GLU A 118 1.33 13.22 -16.06
N ASP A 119 2.59 12.99 -16.43
CA ASP A 119 3.20 11.70 -16.67
C ASP A 119 3.68 11.06 -15.36
N GLY A 120 3.19 9.85 -15.09
CA GLY A 120 3.53 9.10 -13.90
C GLY A 120 3.30 7.60 -14.09
N LYS A 121 3.93 6.78 -13.24
CA LYS A 121 3.61 5.35 -13.16
C LYS A 121 2.34 5.18 -12.34
N PHE A 122 1.29 4.65 -12.93
CA PHE A 122 0.05 4.31 -12.21
C PHE A 122 0.33 3.32 -11.07
N LEU A 123 -0.26 3.55 -9.90
CA LEU A 123 -0.09 2.72 -8.70
C LEU A 123 -1.41 2.13 -8.18
N LEU A 124 -2.40 2.98 -7.94
CA LEU A 124 -3.66 2.62 -7.31
C LEU A 124 -4.79 3.46 -7.88
N ALA A 125 -5.99 2.91 -7.87
CA ALA A 125 -7.18 3.68 -8.11
C ALA A 125 -8.18 3.47 -6.98
N ALA A 126 -9.00 4.49 -6.73
CA ALA A 126 -10.05 4.44 -5.75
C ALA A 126 -11.33 5.04 -6.30
N ARG A 127 -12.47 4.50 -5.89
CA ARG A 127 -13.78 5.03 -6.25
C ARG A 127 -14.64 5.23 -5.01
N LYS A 128 -15.34 6.38 -4.95
CA LYS A 128 -16.19 6.78 -3.83
C LYS A 128 -17.63 6.27 -4.04
N TRP A 129 -18.16 5.58 -3.04
CA TRP A 129 -19.56 5.19 -2.91
C TRP A 129 -20.17 5.85 -1.69
N ARG A 130 -21.14 6.74 -1.92
CA ARG A 130 -21.96 7.31 -0.86
C ARG A 130 -23.06 6.30 -0.48
N ARG A 131 -23.19 6.04 0.82
CA ARG A 131 -24.29 5.26 1.42
C ARG A 131 -25.08 6.18 2.36
N ALA A 132 -26.27 5.74 2.79
CA ALA A 132 -27.10 6.52 3.70
C ALA A 132 -26.38 6.89 5.01
N THR A 133 -25.61 5.96 5.59
CA THR A 133 -24.98 6.13 6.91
C THR A 133 -23.47 6.35 6.88
N CYS A 134 -22.83 6.17 5.72
CA CYS A 134 -21.38 6.26 5.59
C CYS A 134 -20.95 6.50 4.14
N THR A 135 -19.67 6.71 3.93
CA THR A 135 -19.07 6.76 2.60
C THR A 135 -17.95 5.73 2.55
N ASP A 136 -17.99 4.85 1.56
CA ASP A 136 -16.95 3.86 1.28
C ASP A 136 -16.10 4.37 0.11
N TYR A 137 -14.78 4.26 0.20
CA TYR A 137 -13.87 4.34 -0.92
C TYR A 137 -13.27 2.96 -1.13
N ILE A 138 -13.50 2.34 -2.28
CA ILE A 138 -12.88 1.06 -2.65
C ILE A 138 -11.58 1.36 -3.36
N ILE A 139 -10.50 0.72 -2.93
CA ILE A 139 -9.15 0.92 -3.45
C ILE A 139 -8.72 -0.37 -4.16
N SER A 140 -8.20 -0.24 -5.38
CA SER A 140 -7.85 -1.33 -6.28
C SER A 140 -6.50 -1.07 -6.96
N LEU A 141 -5.83 -2.15 -7.36
CA LEU A 141 -4.63 -2.13 -8.20
C LEU A 141 -4.93 -1.79 -9.66
N HIS A 142 -6.20 -1.91 -10.11
CA HIS A 142 -6.60 -1.62 -11.48
C HIS A 142 -7.72 -0.57 -11.51
N ALA A 143 -7.62 0.37 -12.46
CA ALA A 143 -8.57 1.45 -12.65
C ALA A 143 -9.97 0.97 -13.07
N ASP A 144 -10.02 -0.11 -13.85
CA ASP A 144 -11.25 -0.58 -14.50
C ASP A 144 -12.05 -1.55 -13.63
N ASP A 145 -11.45 -2.07 -12.55
CA ASP A 145 -12.09 -3.01 -11.63
C ASP A 145 -12.03 -2.50 -10.18
N MET A 146 -13.20 -2.13 -9.67
CA MET A 146 -13.38 -1.60 -8.32
C MET A 146 -14.29 -2.49 -7.45
N SER A 147 -14.40 -3.77 -7.80
CA SER A 147 -15.26 -4.72 -7.11
C SER A 147 -14.57 -5.27 -5.87
N LYS A 148 -15.28 -5.32 -4.73
CA LYS A 148 -14.72 -5.89 -3.47
C LYS A 148 -14.34 -7.38 -3.57
N GLY A 149 -14.96 -8.11 -4.49
CA GLY A 149 -14.68 -9.53 -4.74
C GLY A 149 -13.60 -9.78 -5.79
N SER A 150 -13.04 -8.72 -6.38
CA SER A 150 -11.97 -8.84 -7.36
C SER A 150 -10.66 -9.24 -6.70
N SER A 151 -9.81 -9.96 -7.43
CA SER A 151 -8.43 -10.23 -7.05
C SER A 151 -7.55 -8.97 -7.03
N THR A 152 -8.02 -7.87 -7.64
CA THR A 152 -7.33 -6.58 -7.71
C THR A 152 -7.68 -5.66 -6.53
N TYR A 153 -8.69 -6.02 -5.75
CA TYR A 153 -9.09 -5.29 -4.54
C TYR A 153 -7.97 -5.31 -3.50
N ILE A 154 -7.60 -4.13 -3.03
CA ILE A 154 -6.48 -3.97 -2.10
C ILE A 154 -6.92 -3.51 -0.71
N GLY A 155 -8.09 -2.87 -0.61
CA GLY A 155 -8.60 -2.33 0.65
C GLY A 155 -9.70 -1.30 0.47
N LYS A 156 -10.13 -0.72 1.59
CA LYS A 156 -11.26 0.22 1.63
C LYS A 156 -11.05 1.27 2.72
N LEU A 157 -11.39 2.52 2.44
CA LEU A 157 -11.59 3.56 3.45
C LEU A 157 -13.09 3.72 3.71
N ARG A 158 -13.51 3.78 4.98
CA ARG A 158 -14.91 4.04 5.35
C ARG A 158 -15.01 5.23 6.27
N SER A 159 -15.87 6.18 5.94
CA SER A 159 -16.25 7.29 6.82
C SER A 159 -17.31 6.88 7.84
N ASN A 160 -17.39 7.61 8.95
CA ASN A 160 -18.61 7.69 9.76
C ASN A 160 -19.67 8.55 9.03
N PHE A 161 -20.85 8.68 9.64
CA PHE A 161 -21.94 9.46 9.08
C PHE A 161 -21.56 10.92 8.86
N LEU A 162 -20.89 11.54 9.83
CA LEU A 162 -20.50 12.95 9.81
C LEU A 162 -19.29 13.27 8.93
N GLY A 163 -18.52 12.27 8.48
CA GLY A 163 -17.29 12.49 7.72
C GLY A 163 -16.13 13.04 8.57
N THR A 164 -16.18 12.81 9.88
CA THR A 164 -15.18 13.28 10.86
C THR A 164 -14.28 12.16 11.35
N LYS A 165 -14.69 10.90 11.20
CA LYS A 165 -13.90 9.72 11.54
C LYS A 165 -13.88 8.76 10.37
N PHE A 166 -12.74 8.15 10.10
CA PHE A 166 -12.58 7.18 9.04
C PHE A 166 -11.79 5.97 9.54
N THR A 167 -12.09 4.80 9.00
CA THR A 167 -11.35 3.57 9.24
C THR A 167 -10.80 3.06 7.90
N VAL A 168 -9.51 2.78 7.87
CA VAL A 168 -8.83 2.12 6.74
C VAL A 168 -8.85 0.63 6.97
N TYR A 169 -9.30 -0.12 5.96
CA TYR A 169 -9.33 -1.57 5.95
C TYR A 169 -8.40 -2.12 4.88
N ASP A 170 -7.51 -3.01 5.28
CA ASP A 170 -6.77 -3.87 4.37
C ASP A 170 -7.66 -5.03 3.88
N GLY A 171 -7.44 -5.49 2.65
CA GLY A 171 -8.06 -6.70 2.09
C GLY A 171 -7.33 -7.99 2.49
N GLN A 172 -6.09 -7.88 2.95
CA GLN A 172 -5.27 -9.00 3.45
C GLN A 172 -4.83 -8.75 4.90
N PRO A 173 -4.56 -9.81 5.69
CA PRO A 173 -4.10 -9.64 7.06
C PRO A 173 -2.72 -8.97 7.08
N PRO A 174 -2.53 -7.87 7.84
CA PRO A 174 -1.25 -7.16 7.91
C PRO A 174 -0.14 -7.93 8.65
N HIS A 175 -0.50 -8.86 9.53
CA HIS A 175 0.42 -9.72 10.29
C HIS A 175 -0.27 -11.04 10.67
N SER A 176 0.53 -12.05 11.04
CA SER A 176 0.04 -13.33 11.55
C SER A 176 -0.77 -13.11 12.83
N GLY A 177 -2.05 -13.47 12.81
CA GLY A 177 -2.97 -13.29 13.95
C GLY A 177 -3.88 -12.05 13.86
N ALA A 178 -3.81 -11.27 12.77
CA ALA A 178 -4.68 -10.12 12.58
C ALA A 178 -6.18 -10.50 12.66
N LYS A 179 -6.93 -9.78 13.50
CA LYS A 179 -8.36 -10.05 13.71
C LYS A 179 -9.20 -9.44 12.59
N ILE A 180 -10.05 -10.27 11.98
CA ILE A 180 -11.04 -9.80 11.00
C ILE A 180 -12.14 -9.05 11.74
N MET A 181 -12.46 -7.82 11.31
CA MET A 181 -13.67 -7.15 11.77
C MET A 181 -14.88 -7.69 10.99
N ARG A 182 -15.68 -8.55 11.64
CA ARG A 182 -16.94 -9.05 11.09
C ARG A 182 -18.00 -7.94 11.12
N ASN A 183 -18.22 -7.28 9.98
CA ASN A 183 -19.31 -6.32 9.84
C ASN A 183 -20.56 -7.03 9.28
N ARG A 184 -21.74 -6.81 9.89
CA ARG A 184 -23.04 -7.40 9.47
C ARG A 184 -23.43 -7.09 8.01
N SER A 185 -22.69 -6.23 7.30
CA SER A 185 -22.87 -5.93 5.88
C SER A 185 -22.10 -6.85 4.93
N THR A 186 -21.32 -7.82 5.41
CA THR A 186 -20.86 -8.96 4.61
C THR A 186 -21.98 -10.00 4.56
N ARG A 187 -23.16 -9.61 4.06
CA ARG A 187 -24.14 -10.61 3.66
C ARG A 187 -23.52 -11.40 2.50
N LEU A 188 -23.63 -12.72 2.63
CA LEU A 188 -23.20 -13.74 1.68
C LEU A 188 -23.28 -13.24 0.24
N VAL A 189 -22.12 -13.05 -0.39
CA VAL A 189 -22.04 -13.10 -1.85
C VAL A 189 -22.05 -14.57 -2.22
N GLY A 190 -23.23 -15.06 -2.60
CA GLY A 190 -23.45 -16.28 -3.39
C GLY A 190 -22.94 -17.59 -2.81
N LEU A 191 -23.84 -18.39 -2.24
CA LEU A 191 -23.71 -19.84 -2.25
C LEU A 191 -23.56 -20.33 -3.71
N LYS A 192 -22.33 -20.67 -4.11
CA LYS A 192 -21.94 -21.70 -5.10
C LYS A 192 -20.46 -21.55 -5.42
N GLN A 193 -19.58 -21.71 -4.43
CA GLN A 193 -18.18 -22.03 -4.72
C GLN A 193 -17.53 -22.76 -3.55
N VAL A 194 -17.44 -24.08 -3.69
CA VAL A 194 -16.68 -24.96 -2.80
C VAL A 194 -15.21 -24.85 -3.20
N SER A 195 -14.54 -23.79 -2.75
CA SER A 195 -13.08 -23.77 -2.69
C SER A 195 -12.66 -23.05 -1.40
N PRO A 196 -11.54 -23.43 -0.77
CA PRO A 196 -11.07 -22.81 0.46
C PRO A 196 -10.50 -21.41 0.15
N ARG A 197 -11.37 -20.47 -0.21
CA ARG A 197 -11.02 -19.05 -0.23
C ARG A 197 -10.91 -18.62 1.22
N VAL A 198 -9.68 -18.28 1.65
CA VAL A 198 -9.51 -17.39 2.81
C VAL A 198 -10.37 -16.16 2.49
N PRO A 199 -11.39 -15.82 3.29
CA PRO A 199 -12.27 -14.71 2.96
C PRO A 199 -11.41 -13.45 2.79
N ALA A 200 -11.64 -12.69 1.71
CA ALA A 200 -11.12 -11.33 1.61
C ALA A 200 -11.61 -10.56 2.84
N GLY A 201 -10.76 -10.51 3.87
CA GLY A 201 -11.09 -10.00 5.19
C GLY A 201 -10.97 -8.48 5.17
N SER A 202 -11.87 -7.80 5.86
CA SER A 202 -11.76 -6.35 6.09
C SER A 202 -10.97 -6.17 7.40
N TYR A 203 -9.66 -6.00 7.31
CA TYR A 203 -8.77 -5.86 8.49
C TYR A 203 -8.55 -4.37 8.79
N PRO A 204 -9.04 -3.82 9.91
CA PRO A 204 -8.76 -2.43 10.25
C PRO A 204 -7.25 -2.24 10.49
N VAL A 205 -6.65 -1.25 9.82
CA VAL A 205 -5.19 -1.00 9.89
C VAL A 205 -4.83 0.44 10.28
N ALA A 206 -5.80 1.35 10.22
CA ALA A 206 -5.64 2.72 10.68
C ALA A 206 -7.00 3.40 10.93
N HIS A 207 -6.99 4.38 11.83
CA HIS A 207 -8.11 5.26 12.14
C HIS A 207 -7.71 6.71 11.91
N ILE A 208 -8.56 7.47 11.23
CA ILE A 208 -8.34 8.90 10.94
C ILE A 208 -9.46 9.67 11.62
N SER A 209 -9.13 10.71 12.37
CA SER A 209 -10.09 11.61 13.01
C SER A 209 -9.77 13.06 12.71
N TYR A 210 -10.81 13.80 12.37
CA TYR A 210 -10.80 15.26 12.26
C TYR A 210 -11.50 15.84 13.49
N GLU A 211 -10.86 16.81 14.14
CA GLU A 211 -11.51 17.56 15.21
C GLU A 211 -12.61 18.45 14.63
N VAL A 212 -13.74 18.50 15.31
CA VAL A 212 -14.89 19.33 14.94
C VAL A 212 -14.78 20.64 15.71
N ASN A 213 -14.75 21.76 15.00
CA ASN A 213 -14.72 23.08 15.62
C ASN A 213 -16.15 23.45 16.07
N VAL A 214 -16.50 23.16 17.32
CA VAL A 214 -17.86 23.38 17.86
C VAL A 214 -18.12 24.84 18.28
N LEU A 215 -17.08 25.67 18.41
CA LEU A 215 -17.16 27.02 19.00
C LEU A 215 -16.66 28.15 18.10
N GLY A 216 -16.70 27.99 16.77
CA GLY A 216 -16.40 29.09 15.83
C GLY A 216 -14.94 29.54 15.81
N SER A 217 -14.03 28.80 16.44
CA SER A 217 -12.58 29.02 16.34
C SER A 217 -12.13 28.81 14.89
N ARG A 218 -11.84 29.91 14.21
CA ARG A 218 -11.22 29.90 12.88
C ARG A 218 -9.79 29.39 13.03
N GLY A 219 -9.58 28.10 12.77
CA GLY A 219 -8.27 27.46 12.84
C GLY A 219 -8.11 26.34 11.82
N PRO A 220 -6.88 25.98 11.43
CA PRO A 220 -6.61 24.84 10.57
C PRO A 220 -7.22 23.56 11.13
N ARG A 221 -7.84 22.74 10.27
CA ARG A 221 -8.44 21.45 10.68
C ARG A 221 -7.38 20.60 11.37
N ARG A 222 -7.67 20.17 12.60
CA ARG A 222 -6.80 19.26 13.35
C ARG A 222 -7.12 17.83 12.95
N MET A 223 -6.09 17.12 12.51
CA MET A 223 -6.18 15.78 11.96
C MET A 223 -5.22 14.88 12.72
N GLN A 224 -5.74 13.73 13.15
CA GLN A 224 -4.98 12.67 13.80
C GLN A 224 -5.20 11.36 13.06
N CYS A 225 -4.14 10.58 12.85
CA CYS A 225 -4.18 9.25 12.28
C CYS A 225 -3.50 8.26 13.24
N SER A 226 -4.25 7.32 13.79
CA SER A 226 -3.71 6.20 14.55
C SER A 226 -3.45 5.04 13.59
N MET A 227 -2.20 4.59 13.49
CA MET A 227 -1.76 3.55 12.58
C MET A 227 -1.70 2.21 13.32
N ASP A 228 -2.84 1.53 13.48
CA ASP A 228 -2.97 0.32 14.32
C ASP A 228 -2.03 -0.84 13.93
N SER A 229 -1.57 -0.83 12.68
CA SER A 229 -0.66 -1.85 12.12
C SER A 229 0.83 -1.49 12.25
N ILE A 230 1.16 -0.29 12.75
CA ILE A 230 2.52 0.23 12.84
C ILE A 230 2.81 0.59 14.31
N PRO A 231 3.81 -0.03 14.95
CA PRO A 231 4.19 0.32 16.31
C PRO A 231 4.79 1.74 16.38
N ALA A 232 4.67 2.40 17.52
CA ALA A 232 5.29 3.70 17.77
C ALA A 232 6.81 3.59 17.72
N SER A 233 7.40 2.47 18.16
CA SER A 233 8.84 2.22 18.03
C SER A 233 9.38 2.24 16.60
N ALA A 234 8.52 2.15 15.57
CA ALA A 234 8.96 2.13 14.17
C ALA A 234 9.77 3.39 13.78
N ILE A 235 9.41 4.55 14.31
CA ILE A 235 10.07 5.83 13.99
C ILE A 235 11.45 5.99 14.63
N GLU A 236 11.78 5.17 15.64
CA GLU A 236 13.07 5.21 16.31
C GLU A 236 14.19 4.64 15.43
N PRO A 237 15.46 5.00 15.68
CA PRO A 237 16.60 4.43 14.95
C PRO A 237 16.59 2.90 15.04
N GLY A 238 16.50 2.23 13.87
CA GLY A 238 16.41 0.77 13.79
C GLY A 238 15.01 0.17 14.01
N GLY A 239 13.99 0.99 14.26
CA GLY A 239 12.59 0.54 14.38
C GLY A 239 12.09 -0.15 13.12
N VAL A 240 11.27 -1.19 13.23
CA VAL A 240 10.81 -2.01 12.10
C VAL A 240 9.29 -1.91 11.96
N THR A 241 8.82 -1.79 10.72
CA THR A 241 7.38 -1.83 10.41
C THR A 241 7.04 -3.21 9.86
N PRO A 242 5.94 -3.86 10.29
CA PRO A 242 5.46 -5.09 9.69
C PRO A 242 5.30 -4.93 8.17
N THR A 243 6.12 -5.63 7.40
CA THR A 243 6.13 -5.53 5.94
C THR A 243 5.38 -6.72 5.36
N GLN A 244 4.33 -6.44 4.58
CA GLN A 244 3.67 -7.50 3.80
C GLN A 244 4.61 -7.96 2.68
N THR A 245 4.92 -9.26 2.66
CA THR A 245 5.82 -9.85 1.66
C THR A 245 5.08 -10.26 0.38
N GLU A 246 3.77 -10.50 0.44
CA GLU A 246 2.99 -11.00 -0.72
C GLU A 246 1.56 -10.46 -0.76
N ILE A 247 1.09 -10.06 -1.96
CA ILE A 247 -0.34 -9.90 -2.24
C ILE A 247 -0.83 -11.26 -2.73
N ARG A 248 -1.72 -11.91 -1.98
CA ARG A 248 -2.37 -13.13 -2.45
C ARG A 248 -3.37 -12.79 -3.56
N ILE A 249 -2.87 -12.71 -4.80
CA ILE A 249 -3.69 -12.65 -6.00
C ILE A 249 -4.23 -14.06 -6.23
N SER A 250 -5.52 -14.27 -5.98
CA SER A 250 -6.16 -15.55 -6.28
C SER A 250 -6.22 -15.74 -7.80
N ASN A 251 -5.27 -16.47 -8.37
CA ASN A 251 -5.39 -17.03 -9.71
C ASN A 251 -6.37 -18.21 -9.66
N PRO A 252 -7.31 -18.35 -10.60
CA PRO A 252 -8.26 -19.46 -10.61
C PRO A 252 -7.61 -20.84 -10.89
N ASP A 253 -6.38 -20.90 -11.41
CA ASP A 253 -5.75 -22.15 -11.89
C ASP A 253 -4.53 -22.64 -11.10
N VAL A 254 -4.41 -22.29 -9.82
CA VAL A 254 -3.35 -22.89 -8.97
C VAL A 254 -4.00 -23.69 -7.86
N PHE A 255 -4.17 -24.99 -8.11
CA PHE A 255 -4.33 -25.97 -7.05
C PHE A 255 -3.14 -25.83 -6.10
N PRO A 256 -3.35 -25.81 -4.76
CA PRO A 256 -2.24 -25.83 -3.82
C PRO A 256 -1.52 -27.17 -3.99
N SER A 257 -0.39 -27.15 -4.70
CA SER A 257 0.63 -28.18 -4.56
C SER A 257 1.04 -28.18 -3.09
N SER A 258 0.61 -29.21 -2.39
CA SER A 258 0.99 -29.50 -1.03
C SER A 258 2.49 -29.79 -1.01
N SER A 259 3.29 -28.81 -0.59
CA SER A 259 4.68 -29.07 -0.21
C SER A 259 4.69 -29.81 1.13
N PHE A 260 4.53 -31.13 1.05
CA PHE A 260 4.85 -32.08 2.10
C PHE A 260 6.37 -32.22 2.24
N PHE A 261 7.05 -31.21 2.77
CA PHE A 261 8.37 -31.42 3.36
C PHE A 261 8.41 -30.81 4.75
N ARG A 262 7.92 -31.63 5.68
CA ARG A 262 8.06 -31.47 7.12
C ARG A 262 9.51 -31.81 7.49
N LEU A 263 10.43 -30.86 7.38
CA LEU A 263 11.76 -31.02 7.97
C LEU A 263 11.61 -30.84 9.49
N LYS A 264 11.58 -31.96 10.21
CA LYS A 264 11.64 -31.99 11.68
C LYS A 264 13.04 -31.54 12.10
N SER A 265 13.19 -30.30 12.57
CA SER A 265 14.36 -29.93 13.35
C SER A 265 14.12 -30.31 14.80
N HIS A 266 15.00 -31.16 15.33
CA HIS A 266 14.98 -31.65 16.69
C HIS A 266 15.06 -30.52 17.71
N ARG A 267 14.18 -30.61 18.70
CA ARG A 267 14.10 -29.81 19.92
C ARG A 267 15.27 -30.21 20.84
N VAL A 268 16.10 -29.25 21.21
CA VAL A 268 16.90 -29.30 22.44
C VAL A 268 16.49 -28.07 23.26
N GLU A 269 15.69 -28.33 24.29
CA GLU A 269 15.41 -27.37 25.36
C GLU A 269 16.59 -27.41 26.35
N ASN A 270 17.22 -26.26 26.57
CA ASN A 270 17.55 -25.76 27.92
C ASN A 270 18.38 -24.47 27.81
N SER A 271 17.79 -23.35 28.20
CA SER A 271 18.30 -22.49 29.28
C SER A 271 17.43 -21.23 29.44
N LEU A 272 16.70 -21.21 30.56
CA LEU A 272 16.39 -20.08 31.44
C LEU A 272 15.97 -18.74 30.82
N SER A 273 14.69 -18.46 31.05
CA SER A 273 14.00 -17.18 30.95
C SER A 273 14.70 -16.01 31.64
N GLU A 274 14.90 -14.93 30.89
CA GLU A 274 14.80 -13.55 31.39
C GLU A 274 13.60 -12.87 30.67
N PRO A 275 12.58 -12.40 31.41
CA PRO A 275 11.45 -11.71 30.80
C PRO A 275 11.83 -10.24 30.55
N LEU A 276 12.38 -9.94 29.37
CA LEU A 276 12.64 -8.56 28.97
C LEU A 276 11.37 -7.91 28.39
N ALA A 277 10.75 -7.13 29.27
CA ALA A 277 9.90 -5.97 29.00
C ALA A 277 8.61 -6.20 28.19
N ASP A 278 7.53 -6.43 28.93
CA ASP A 278 6.18 -6.00 28.58
C ASP A 278 6.11 -4.47 28.52
N LYS A 279 6.69 -3.87 27.47
CA LYS A 279 6.29 -2.54 27.02
C LYS A 279 5.21 -2.75 25.98
N LYS A 280 3.96 -2.39 26.30
CA LYS A 280 2.93 -2.15 25.30
C LYS A 280 3.42 -1.06 24.36
N ASP A 281 4.10 -1.45 23.29
CA ASP A 281 4.45 -0.56 22.19
C ASP A 281 3.14 -0.03 21.61
N GLY A 282 2.92 1.28 21.77
CA GLY A 282 1.70 1.95 21.32
C GLY A 282 1.57 1.85 19.80
N ALA A 283 0.36 2.10 19.28
CA ALA A 283 0.20 2.31 17.85
C ALA A 283 0.76 3.69 17.46
N LEU A 284 1.47 3.79 16.35
CA LEU A 284 2.00 5.06 15.85
C LEU A 284 0.85 6.05 15.61
N VAL A 285 0.96 7.23 16.22
CA VAL A 285 0.01 8.32 16.02
C VAL A 285 0.65 9.40 15.17
N LEU A 286 0.04 9.73 14.03
CA LEU A 286 0.41 10.86 13.18
C LEU A 286 -0.54 12.03 13.43
N LYS A 287 -0.02 13.25 13.44
CA LYS A 287 -0.83 14.48 13.58
C LYS A 287 -0.44 15.49 12.51
N ASN A 288 -1.36 16.39 12.19
CA ASN A 288 -1.04 17.51 11.31
C ASN A 288 0.06 18.39 11.92
N LYS A 289 1.09 18.69 11.13
CA LYS A 289 2.13 19.65 11.51
C LYS A 289 1.49 21.03 11.72
N ALA A 290 1.83 21.70 12.81
CA ALA A 290 1.39 23.05 13.05
C ALA A 290 1.99 24.00 11.99
N PRO A 291 1.19 24.91 11.39
CA PRO A 291 1.73 25.89 10.45
C PRO A 291 2.71 26.83 11.17
N ARG A 292 3.65 27.39 10.41
CA ARG A 292 4.56 28.42 10.91
C ARG A 292 4.08 29.79 10.45
N TRP A 293 4.27 30.81 11.28
CA TRP A 293 4.00 32.18 10.89
C TRP A 293 5.01 32.61 9.81
N HIS A 294 4.51 33.18 8.72
CA HIS A 294 5.33 33.70 7.63
C HIS A 294 5.21 35.22 7.59
N GLU A 295 6.22 35.93 8.07
CA GLU A 295 6.18 37.39 8.25
C GLU A 295 5.87 38.15 6.95
N GLN A 296 6.49 37.81 5.83
CA GLN A 296 6.27 38.55 4.57
C GLN A 296 4.86 38.36 3.99
N LEU A 297 4.21 37.23 4.27
CA LEU A 297 2.87 36.90 3.75
C LEU A 297 1.78 37.17 4.78
N GLN A 298 2.16 37.50 6.03
CA GLN A 298 1.26 37.69 7.18
C GLN A 298 0.25 36.53 7.31
N CYS A 299 0.73 35.29 7.12
CA CYS A 299 -0.09 34.08 7.13
C CYS A 299 0.54 32.96 7.97
N TRP A 300 -0.32 32.10 8.53
CA TRP A 300 0.08 30.78 9.00
C TRP A 300 0.19 29.82 7.82
N CYS A 301 1.41 29.38 7.53
CA CYS A 301 1.71 28.67 6.30
C CYS A 301 2.65 27.47 6.57
N LEU A 302 2.50 26.40 5.79
CA LEU A 302 3.38 25.23 5.82
C LEU A 302 4.35 25.30 4.64
N ASN A 303 5.61 24.90 4.85
CA ASN A 303 6.59 24.86 3.78
C ASN A 303 6.49 23.54 3.00
N PHE A 304 5.92 23.61 1.80
CA PHE A 304 5.80 22.47 0.87
C PHE A 304 6.96 22.37 -0.13
N HIS A 305 7.99 23.21 -0.03
CA HIS A 305 9.16 23.21 -0.93
C HIS A 305 8.78 23.27 -2.41
N GLY A 306 7.79 24.11 -2.74
CA GLY A 306 7.27 24.26 -4.11
C GLY A 306 6.41 23.09 -4.62
N ARG A 307 6.22 22.01 -3.84
CA ARG A 307 5.36 20.88 -4.25
C ARG A 307 3.88 21.24 -4.30
N VAL A 308 3.44 22.17 -3.45
CA VAL A 308 2.05 22.61 -3.36
C VAL A 308 1.99 24.07 -3.77
N THR A 309 1.16 24.36 -4.76
CA THR A 309 1.09 25.68 -5.42
C THR A 309 -0.27 26.36 -5.25
N VAL A 310 -1.31 25.62 -4.88
CA VAL A 310 -2.67 26.15 -4.75
C VAL A 310 -3.14 26.07 -3.30
N ALA A 311 -3.54 27.21 -2.73
CA ALA A 311 -4.12 27.27 -1.39
C ALA A 311 -5.38 26.40 -1.28
N SER A 312 -5.46 25.60 -0.22
CA SER A 312 -6.62 24.73 0.06
C SER A 312 -6.63 24.27 1.50
N VAL A 313 -7.82 24.11 2.09
CA VAL A 313 -8.04 23.42 3.38
C VAL A 313 -7.61 21.94 3.38
N LYS A 314 -7.28 21.41 2.20
CA LYS A 314 -6.77 20.06 1.99
C LYS A 314 -5.25 19.97 2.07
N ASN A 315 -4.54 21.10 2.13
CA ASN A 315 -3.08 21.09 2.19
C ASN A 315 -2.66 20.77 3.62
N PHE A 316 -1.91 19.69 3.82
CA PHE A 316 -1.42 19.30 5.13
C PHE A 316 -0.10 18.53 5.05
N GLN A 317 0.63 18.54 6.16
CA GLN A 317 1.77 17.66 6.41
C GLN A 317 1.45 16.86 7.68
N LEU A 318 1.74 15.57 7.69
CA LEU A 318 1.66 14.72 8.88
C LEU A 318 3.05 14.41 9.40
N VAL A 319 3.17 14.45 10.73
CA VAL A 319 4.38 14.12 11.49
C VAL A 319 4.00 13.17 12.62
N ALA A 320 4.97 12.43 13.17
CA ALA A 320 4.72 11.53 14.29
C ALA A 320 4.46 12.34 15.58
N SER A 321 3.43 11.97 16.33
CA SER A 321 3.19 12.52 17.66
C SER A 321 4.21 11.92 18.63
N PRO A 322 4.89 12.73 19.46
CA PRO A 322 5.67 12.19 20.58
C PRO A 322 4.71 11.54 21.59
N GLU A 323 5.11 10.41 22.18
CA GLU A 323 4.34 9.74 23.23
C GLU A 323 4.44 10.49 24.57
N ASP A 324 5.62 11.04 24.90
CA ASP A 324 5.90 11.69 26.20
C ASP A 324 6.16 13.21 26.10
N GLY A 325 5.77 13.86 25.01
CA GLY A 325 5.94 15.32 24.82
C GLY A 325 7.36 15.79 24.52
N THR A 326 8.38 14.93 24.66
CA THR A 326 9.76 15.20 24.21
C THR A 326 9.87 15.00 22.70
N ALA A 327 9.76 16.10 21.94
CA ALA A 327 9.91 16.07 20.50
C ALA A 327 11.39 15.87 20.10
N GLY A 328 11.79 14.62 19.85
CA GLY A 328 13.04 14.33 19.15
C GLY A 328 12.98 14.82 17.68
N GLN A 329 14.15 15.03 17.05
CA GLN A 329 14.23 15.46 15.64
C GLN A 329 13.48 14.52 14.67
N GLN A 330 13.34 13.24 15.02
CA GLN A 330 12.58 12.26 14.23
C GLN A 330 11.07 12.56 14.21
N HIS A 331 10.51 13.14 15.27
CA HIS A 331 9.08 13.46 15.36
C HIS A 331 8.68 14.69 14.53
N ASP A 332 9.61 15.54 14.10
CA ASP A 332 9.29 16.68 13.20
C ASP A 332 9.47 16.33 11.70
N LYS A 333 9.97 15.13 11.40
CA LYS A 333 10.10 14.66 10.01
C LYS A 333 8.73 14.45 9.39
N ILE A 334 8.54 15.02 8.19
CA ILE A 334 7.28 14.96 7.45
C ILE A 334 7.08 13.55 6.90
N ILE A 335 6.17 12.76 7.47
CA ILE A 335 5.88 11.39 7.04
C ILE A 335 4.98 11.37 5.79
N LEU A 336 4.02 12.31 5.72
CA LEU A 336 3.12 12.49 4.59
C LEU A 336 2.95 13.97 4.29
N GLN A 337 3.08 14.36 3.03
CA GLN A 337 2.81 15.70 2.53
C GLN A 337 1.75 15.62 1.44
N PHE A 338 0.66 16.36 1.61
CA PHE A 338 -0.43 16.38 0.64
C PHE A 338 -0.86 17.82 0.36
N GLY A 339 -1.13 18.11 -0.91
CA GLY A 339 -1.68 19.42 -1.25
C GLY A 339 -2.08 19.59 -2.70
N LYS A 340 -2.82 20.66 -2.94
CA LYS A 340 -3.43 20.98 -4.22
C LYS A 340 -2.45 21.71 -5.14
N VAL A 341 -2.42 21.30 -6.40
CA VAL A 341 -1.63 21.96 -7.46
C VAL A 341 -2.48 22.38 -8.66
N GLY A 342 -3.69 21.81 -8.80
CA GLY A 342 -4.64 22.15 -9.85
C GLY A 342 -6.09 21.90 -9.45
N LYS A 343 -7.02 22.03 -10.40
CA LYS A 343 -8.47 21.82 -10.15
C LYS A 343 -8.77 20.41 -9.63
N ASP A 344 -8.10 19.43 -10.21
CA ASP A 344 -8.29 17.99 -9.99
C ASP A 344 -6.96 17.22 -9.88
N LEU A 345 -5.88 17.94 -9.55
CA LEU A 345 -4.53 17.42 -9.40
C LEU A 345 -3.96 17.83 -8.04
N PHE A 346 -3.38 16.86 -7.34
CA PHE A 346 -2.85 17.00 -5.99
C PHE A 346 -1.52 16.27 -5.86
N THR A 347 -0.53 16.83 -5.18
CA THR A 347 0.70 16.10 -4.82
C THR A 347 0.46 15.28 -3.56
N MET A 348 1.04 14.09 -3.51
CA MET A 348 1.06 13.20 -2.36
C MET A 348 2.48 12.64 -2.22
N ASP A 349 3.25 13.14 -1.27
CA ASP A 349 4.62 12.65 -1.04
C ASP A 349 4.65 11.92 0.31
N TYR A 350 5.20 10.71 0.37
CA TYR A 350 5.20 9.90 1.59
C TYR A 350 6.55 9.23 1.82
N ARG A 351 6.81 8.82 3.06
CA ARG A 351 8.01 8.06 3.43
C ARG A 351 7.69 7.02 4.51
N TYR A 352 8.72 6.29 4.93
CA TYR A 352 8.66 5.42 6.10
C TYR A 352 8.03 6.14 7.31
N PRO A 353 7.19 5.49 8.14
CA PRO A 353 6.86 4.05 8.16
C PRO A 353 5.65 3.66 7.32
N ILE A 354 5.02 4.58 6.59
CA ILE A 354 3.76 4.29 5.90
C ILE A 354 3.98 3.80 4.46
N SER A 355 3.02 3.02 3.96
CA SER A 355 2.95 2.56 2.58
C SER A 355 2.16 3.51 1.67
N ALA A 356 2.30 3.35 0.34
CA ALA A 356 1.51 4.12 -0.63
C ALA A 356 -0.01 3.91 -0.42
N PHE A 357 -0.43 2.69 -0.10
CA PHE A 357 -1.81 2.36 0.21
C PHE A 357 -2.35 3.14 1.43
N GLN A 358 -1.61 3.15 2.53
CA GLN A 358 -1.98 3.90 3.74
C GLN A 358 -1.99 5.40 3.47
N ALA A 359 -0.94 5.94 2.84
CA ALA A 359 -0.85 7.35 2.47
C ALA A 359 -2.03 7.79 1.60
N PHE A 360 -2.36 6.99 0.58
CA PHE A 360 -3.48 7.27 -0.33
C PHE A 360 -4.82 7.24 0.40
N ALA A 361 -5.07 6.25 1.26
CA ALA A 361 -6.28 6.17 2.06
C ALA A 361 -6.42 7.38 3.01
N ILE A 362 -5.33 7.84 3.62
CA ILE A 362 -5.29 9.04 4.45
C ILE A 362 -5.70 10.27 3.61
N CYS A 363 -5.08 10.48 2.45
CA CYS A 363 -5.41 11.58 1.56
C CYS A 363 -6.86 11.53 1.04
N LEU A 364 -7.39 10.34 0.75
CA LEU A 364 -8.78 10.15 0.32
C LEU A 364 -9.80 10.70 1.33
N SER A 365 -9.51 10.58 2.64
CA SER A 365 -10.38 11.11 3.70
C SER A 365 -10.55 12.64 3.62
N SER A 366 -9.53 13.37 3.15
CA SER A 366 -9.59 14.84 3.02
C SER A 366 -10.54 15.33 1.91
N PHE A 367 -10.89 14.44 0.97
CA PHE A 367 -11.85 14.74 -0.08
C PHE A 367 -13.30 14.55 0.37
N ASP A 368 -13.54 13.87 1.49
CA ASP A 368 -14.87 13.66 2.02
C ASP A 368 -15.28 14.83 2.94
N THR A 369 -15.54 15.99 2.34
CA THR A 369 -16.05 17.15 3.07
C THR A 369 -17.56 17.02 3.23
N LYS A 370 -18.00 16.73 4.46
CA LYS A 370 -19.40 16.89 4.89
C LYS A 370 -19.50 18.15 5.77
N ILE A 371 -20.73 18.64 5.92
CA ILE A 371 -21.13 19.95 6.47
C ILE A 371 -20.38 20.34 7.77
N ALA A 372 -19.98 19.39 8.60
CA ALA A 372 -19.30 19.65 9.87
C ALA A 372 -17.80 20.03 9.78
N CYS A 373 -17.22 20.02 8.58
CA CYS A 373 -15.78 20.27 8.41
C CYS A 373 -15.48 21.59 7.69
N GLU A 374 -16.44 22.27 7.06
CA GLU A 374 -16.16 23.47 6.24
C GLU A 374 -15.62 24.67 7.01
#